data_AF-A0A1G5S762-F1
#
_entry.id   AF-A0A1G5S762-F1
#
_cell.length_a   1.000
_cell.length_b   1.000
_cell.length_c   1.000
_cell.angle_alpha   90.00
_cell.angle_beta   90.00
_cell.angle_gamma   90.00
#
_symmetry.space_group_name_H-M   'P 1'
#
loop_
_entity.id
_entity.type
_entity.pdbx_description
1 polymer ?
#
loop_
_entity_poly.entity_id
_entity_poly.type
_entity_poly.pdbx_seq_one_letter_code
_entity_poly.pdbx_strand_id
1 'polypeptide(L)'
;MDYYPIPKDKTPLYINEPWLIDESILENLPRTSEPESQEDNIRVYIPLDINKRAILRRLKMTIVHYGEVNEKNESDFQMDVETLISQVEIYDQVWFVRHMPTEGVHSREAIELVKEVISLLEQIPDGCAETFPFAMIDSLINEYIKV
;
A
#
# COMPACT_ATOMS: atom_id res chain seq x y z
N MET A 1 -1.29 15.97 -32.65
CA MET A 1 -0.66 16.10 -31.32
C MET A 1 -1.22 17.36 -30.72
N ASP A 2 -2.08 17.22 -29.71
CA ASP A 2 -2.66 18.38 -29.04
C ASP A 2 -1.65 18.94 -28.03
N TYR A 3 -1.11 20.10 -28.37
CA TYR A 3 -0.17 20.87 -27.55
C TYR A 3 -0.97 21.72 -26.55
N TYR A 4 -1.50 21.12 -25.49
CA TYR A 4 -1.99 21.94 -24.38
C TYR A 4 -0.80 22.27 -23.47
N PRO A 5 -0.31 23.52 -23.45
CA PRO A 5 0.75 23.92 -22.54
C PRO A 5 0.28 23.77 -21.09
N ILE A 6 1.21 23.39 -20.20
CA ILE A 6 0.97 23.33 -18.75
C ILE A 6 0.29 24.64 -18.31
N PRO A 7 -0.87 24.58 -17.62
CA PRO A 7 -1.59 25.78 -17.21
C PRO A 7 -0.68 26.71 -16.41
N LYS A 8 -0.61 27.98 -16.81
CA LYS A 8 0.19 29.01 -16.11
C LYS A 8 -0.46 29.46 -14.80
N ASP A 9 -1.71 29.08 -14.57
CA ASP A 9 -2.51 29.45 -13.42
C ASP A 9 -2.29 28.47 -12.25
N LYS A 10 -2.47 28.93 -11.01
CA LYS A 10 -2.25 28.14 -9.77
C LYS A 10 -3.21 26.95 -9.58
N THR A 11 -4.02 26.62 -10.58
CA THR A 11 -4.87 25.42 -10.58
C THR A 11 -4.01 24.18 -10.77
N PRO A 12 -4.02 23.22 -9.82
CA PRO A 12 -3.28 21.98 -9.97
C PRO A 12 -3.70 21.23 -11.24
N LEU A 13 -2.71 20.78 -12.03
CA LEU A 13 -2.96 19.87 -13.14
C LEU A 13 -3.23 18.47 -12.56
N TYR A 14 -4.44 17.96 -12.74
CA TYR A 14 -4.79 16.59 -12.39
C TYR A 14 -4.53 15.69 -13.58
N ILE A 15 -3.54 14.81 -13.49
CA ILE A 15 -3.27 13.77 -14.47
C ILE A 15 -3.93 12.49 -13.97
N ASN A 16 -5.01 12.08 -14.60
CA ASN A 16 -5.76 10.87 -14.26
C ASN A 16 -5.51 9.74 -15.27
N GLU A 17 -4.25 9.57 -15.65
CA GLU A 17 -3.81 8.55 -16.62
C GLU A 17 -2.81 7.61 -15.92
N PRO A 18 -3.26 6.64 -15.11
CA PRO A 18 -2.37 5.81 -14.29
C PRO A 18 -1.37 4.97 -15.09
N TRP A 19 -1.65 4.70 -16.38
CA TRP A 19 -0.75 3.97 -17.27
C TRP A 19 0.46 4.80 -17.74
N LEU A 20 0.54 6.08 -17.41
CA LEU A 20 1.72 6.91 -17.66
C LEU A 20 2.79 6.76 -16.56
N ILE A 21 2.50 6.02 -15.49
CA ILE A 21 3.50 5.69 -14.47
C ILE A 21 4.57 4.85 -15.14
N ASP A 22 5.81 5.32 -15.11
CA ASP A 22 6.95 4.55 -15.59
C ASP A 22 7.26 3.43 -14.60
N GLU A 23 6.86 2.21 -14.97
CA GLU A 23 7.07 1.01 -14.16
C GLU A 23 8.55 0.60 -14.08
N SER A 24 9.40 1.05 -15.01
CA SER A 24 10.83 0.71 -15.00
C SER A 24 11.59 1.31 -13.81
N ILE A 25 11.07 2.42 -13.25
CA ILE A 25 11.53 3.04 -12.01
C ILE A 25 11.34 2.09 -10.82
N LEU A 26 10.28 1.28 -10.82
CA LEU A 26 9.99 0.33 -9.75
C LEU A 26 10.92 -0.89 -9.82
N GLU A 27 11.34 -1.29 -11.02
CA GLU A 27 12.14 -2.50 -11.24
C GLU A 27 13.66 -2.29 -11.09
N ASN A 28 14.18 -1.07 -11.33
CA ASN A 28 15.64 -0.85 -11.51
C ASN A 28 16.30 0.17 -10.58
N LEU A 29 15.56 0.85 -9.69
CA LEU A 29 16.16 1.77 -8.73
C LEU A 29 16.40 1.07 -7.38
N PRO A 30 17.58 1.23 -6.73
CA PRO A 30 17.58 1.18 -5.27
C PRO A 30 16.48 2.16 -4.83
N ARG A 31 15.61 1.78 -3.87
CA ARG A 31 14.52 2.64 -3.37
C ARG A 31 15.10 3.95 -2.83
N THR A 32 15.44 4.87 -3.73
CA THR A 32 16.16 6.10 -3.47
C THR A 32 15.05 7.03 -3.03
N SER A 33 15.08 7.41 -1.76
CA SER A 33 14.02 8.22 -1.13
C SER A 33 13.87 9.60 -1.77
N GLU A 34 14.81 9.97 -2.64
CA GLU A 34 14.91 11.30 -3.23
C GLU A 34 14.81 11.22 -4.76
N PRO A 35 13.91 12.00 -5.36
CA PRO A 35 13.83 12.13 -6.81
C PRO A 35 15.14 12.67 -7.38
N GLU A 36 15.44 12.27 -8.63
CA GLU A 36 16.63 12.76 -9.34
C GLU A 36 16.72 14.29 -9.34
N SER A 37 17.95 14.80 -9.31
CA SER A 37 18.27 16.22 -9.13
C SER A 37 18.32 17.04 -10.43
N GLN A 38 17.77 16.54 -11.54
CA GLN A 38 17.77 17.26 -12.82
C GLN A 38 16.79 18.45 -12.79
N GLU A 39 17.17 19.54 -13.45
CA GLU A 39 16.39 20.79 -13.45
C GLU A 39 15.05 20.67 -14.19
N ASP A 40 14.94 19.75 -15.14
CA ASP A 40 13.75 19.48 -15.96
C ASP A 40 12.88 18.31 -15.45
N ASN A 41 13.18 17.80 -14.25
CA ASN A 41 12.39 16.73 -13.63
C ASN A 41 11.00 17.21 -13.21
N ILE A 42 10.02 17.01 -14.09
CA ILE A 42 8.60 17.26 -13.80
C ILE A 42 8.08 16.15 -12.89
N ARG A 43 7.73 16.50 -11.64
CA ARG A 43 7.19 15.57 -10.65
C ARG A 43 5.67 15.60 -10.67
N VAL A 44 5.05 14.47 -10.96
CA VAL A 44 3.60 14.30 -10.93
C VAL A 44 3.23 13.50 -9.68
N TYR A 45 2.48 14.13 -8.77
CA TYR A 45 1.93 13.44 -7.61
C TYR A 45 0.53 12.91 -7.94
N ILE A 46 0.38 11.58 -7.98
CA ILE A 46 -0.89 10.94 -8.28
C ILE A 46 -1.69 10.79 -6.99
N PRO A 47 -2.98 11.19 -6.96
CA PRO A 47 -3.84 10.96 -5.81
C PRO A 47 -3.91 9.47 -5.44
N LEU A 48 -3.52 9.13 -4.21
CA LEU A 48 -3.64 7.77 -3.68
C LEU A 48 -4.92 7.62 -2.87
N ASP A 49 -5.83 6.78 -3.36
CA ASP A 49 -7.01 6.40 -2.59
C ASP A 49 -6.62 5.49 -1.41
N ILE A 50 -6.65 6.03 -0.19
CA ILE A 50 -6.51 5.29 1.06
C ILE A 50 -7.90 5.07 1.65
N ASN A 51 -8.60 4.08 1.13
CA ASN A 51 -9.86 3.59 1.68
C ASN A 51 -9.88 2.06 1.71
N LYS A 52 -10.73 1.48 2.56
CA LYS A 52 -10.87 0.02 2.74
C LYS A 52 -10.90 -0.75 1.42
N ARG A 53 -11.74 -0.32 0.47
CA ARG A 53 -11.90 -1.01 -0.83
C ARG A 53 -10.62 -0.93 -1.67
N ALA A 54 -9.95 0.23 -1.70
CA ALA A 54 -8.73 0.42 -2.46
C ALA A 54 -7.56 -0.41 -1.90
N ILE A 55 -7.40 -0.44 -0.58
CA ILE A 55 -6.36 -1.22 0.11
C ILE A 55 -6.55 -2.71 -0.15
N LEU A 56 -7.76 -3.23 0.08
CA LEU A 56 -8.08 -4.64 -0.16
C LEU A 56 -7.94 -5.04 -1.63
N ARG A 57 -8.31 -4.15 -2.56
CA ARG A 57 -8.10 -4.40 -4.00
C ARG A 57 -6.62 -4.52 -4.33
N ARG A 58 -5.77 -3.62 -3.80
CA ARG A 58 -4.32 -3.69 -4.03
C ARG A 58 -3.73 -4.97 -3.44
N LEU A 59 -4.08 -5.33 -2.20
CA LEU A 59 -3.64 -6.57 -1.58
C LEU A 59 -4.00 -7.80 -2.43
N LYS A 60 -5.25 -7.88 -2.92
CA LYS A 60 -5.67 -8.97 -3.81
C LYS A 60 -4.85 -9.03 -5.10
N MET A 61 -4.54 -7.88 -5.69
CA MET A 61 -3.68 -7.82 -6.89
C MET A 61 -2.26 -8.28 -6.59
N THR A 62 -1.68 -7.88 -5.44
CA THR A 62 -0.37 -8.35 -4.98
C THR A 62 -0.37 -9.87 -4.78
N ILE A 63 -1.39 -10.42 -4.12
CA ILE A 63 -1.51 -11.87 -3.92
C ILE A 63 -1.60 -12.61 -5.26
N VAL A 64 -2.39 -12.12 -6.22
CA VAL A 64 -2.48 -12.72 -7.55
C VAL A 64 -1.16 -12.63 -8.33
N HIS A 65 -0.43 -11.52 -8.17
CA HIS A 65 0.87 -11.30 -8.84
C HIS A 65 1.93 -12.32 -8.39
N TYR A 66 2.08 -12.51 -7.07
CA TYR A 66 3.06 -13.45 -6.52
C TYR A 66 2.59 -14.91 -6.55
N GLY A 67 1.29 -15.17 -6.39
CA GLY A 67 0.74 -16.51 -6.33
C GLY A 67 1.02 -17.21 -5.00
N GLU A 68 1.75 -18.32 -5.05
CA GLU A 68 2.22 -19.02 -3.84
C GLU A 68 3.41 -18.29 -3.21
N VAL A 69 3.53 -18.35 -1.88
CA VAL A 69 4.75 -17.87 -1.20
C VAL A 69 5.75 -19.00 -1.11
N ASN A 70 6.98 -18.77 -1.55
CA ASN A 70 8.11 -19.68 -1.40
C ASN A 70 9.39 -18.90 -1.12
N GLU A 71 10.46 -19.60 -0.74
CA GLU A 71 11.77 -19.02 -0.39
C GLU A 71 12.31 -17.99 -1.42
N LYS A 72 11.95 -18.13 -2.71
CA LYS A 72 12.47 -17.25 -3.76
C LYS A 72 11.77 -15.90 -3.84
N ASN A 73 10.48 -15.83 -3.49
CA ASN A 73 9.67 -14.61 -3.65
C ASN A 73 9.23 -14.00 -2.31
N GLU A 74 9.43 -14.72 -1.21
CA GLU A 74 8.92 -14.37 0.11
C GLU A 74 9.29 -12.94 0.54
N SER A 75 10.57 -12.57 0.39
CA SER A 75 11.07 -11.26 0.82
C SER A 75 10.42 -10.11 0.05
N ASP A 76 10.31 -10.22 -1.29
CA ASP A 76 9.72 -9.18 -2.13
C ASP A 76 8.21 -9.06 -1.86
N PHE A 77 7.53 -10.20 -1.74
CA PHE A 77 6.11 -10.25 -1.42
C PHE A 77 5.82 -9.62 -0.05
N GLN A 78 6.61 -9.96 0.98
CA GLN A 78 6.50 -9.34 2.29
C GLN A 78 6.65 -7.81 2.18
N MET A 79 7.67 -7.33 1.47
CA MET A 79 7.97 -5.90 1.37
C MET A 79 6.85 -5.09 0.68
N ASP A 80 6.18 -5.69 -0.31
CA ASP A 80 5.03 -5.09 -0.97
C ASP A 80 3.79 -5.06 -0.07
N VAL A 81 3.57 -6.12 0.71
CA VAL A 81 2.48 -6.16 1.69
C VAL A 81 2.74 -5.18 2.84
N GLU A 82 3.97 -5.03 3.32
CA GLU A 82 4.34 -4.02 4.33
C GLU A 82 3.98 -2.60 3.88
N THR A 83 4.20 -2.27 2.61
CA THR A 83 3.81 -0.98 2.03
C THR A 83 2.28 -0.78 2.09
N LEU A 84 1.50 -1.85 1.93
CA LEU A 84 0.04 -1.80 2.09
C LEU A 84 -0.37 -1.68 3.57
N ILE A 85 0.37 -2.30 4.50
CA ILE A 85 0.14 -2.14 5.94
C ILE A 85 0.38 -0.69 6.38
N SER A 86 1.38 0.01 5.85
CA SER A 86 1.54 1.45 6.12
C SER A 86 0.32 2.27 5.68
N GLN A 87 -0.40 1.85 4.64
CA GLN A 87 -1.68 2.50 4.25
C GLN A 87 -2.80 2.19 5.25
N VAL A 88 -2.80 0.99 5.85
CA VAL A 88 -3.73 0.63 6.93
C VAL A 88 -3.47 1.48 8.16
N GLU A 89 -2.20 1.70 8.54
CA GLU A 89 -1.83 2.57 9.66
C GLU A 89 -2.30 4.02 9.46
N ILE A 90 -2.07 4.59 8.27
CA ILE A 90 -2.55 5.94 7.94
C ILE A 90 -4.08 5.97 7.98
N TYR A 91 -4.74 4.95 7.42
CA TYR A 91 -6.20 4.82 7.45
C TYR A 91 -6.70 4.80 8.91
N ASP A 92 -6.07 4.02 9.77
CA ASP A 92 -6.39 3.92 11.18
C ASP A 92 -6.27 5.25 11.90
N GLN A 93 -5.11 5.91 11.80
CA GLN A 93 -4.86 7.20 12.44
C GLN A 93 -5.91 8.25 12.03
N VAL A 94 -6.28 8.30 10.75
CA VAL A 94 -7.31 9.22 10.25
C VAL A 94 -8.68 8.90 10.84
N TRP A 95 -9.08 7.62 10.89
CA TRP A 95 -10.38 7.22 11.46
C TRP A 95 -10.42 7.40 12.98
N PHE A 96 -9.31 7.12 13.66
CA PHE A 96 -9.16 7.31 15.10
C PHE A 96 -9.34 8.77 15.48
N VAL A 97 -8.66 9.70 14.79
CA VAL A 97 -8.81 11.15 15.04
C VAL A 97 -10.22 11.64 14.75
N ARG A 98 -10.92 11.07 13.75
CA ARG A 98 -12.30 11.46 13.41
C ARG A 98 -13.32 11.04 14.47
N HIS A 99 -13.14 9.86 15.06
CA HIS A 99 -14.13 9.28 15.98
C HIS A 99 -13.76 9.47 17.45
N MET A 100 -12.48 9.74 17.74
CA MET A 100 -11.90 9.88 19.09
C MET A 100 -12.53 8.89 20.08
N PRO A 101 -12.34 7.58 19.87
CA PRO A 101 -12.94 6.58 20.75
C PRO A 101 -12.44 6.77 22.19
N THR A 102 -13.32 6.51 23.16
CA THR A 102 -13.01 6.66 24.59
C THR A 102 -12.11 5.56 25.14
N GLU A 103 -12.02 4.43 24.43
CA GLU A 103 -11.26 3.24 24.79
C GLU A 103 -10.63 2.64 23.52
N GLY A 104 -9.52 1.91 23.69
CA GLY A 104 -8.76 1.29 22.60
C GLY A 104 -7.71 2.21 21.98
N VAL A 105 -6.77 1.61 21.24
CA VAL A 105 -5.69 2.33 20.55
C VAL A 105 -5.88 2.41 19.03
N HIS A 106 -6.88 1.68 18.51
CA HIS A 106 -7.20 1.60 17.07
C HIS A 106 -8.67 1.92 16.81
N SER A 107 -8.96 2.45 15.62
CA SER A 107 -10.31 2.70 15.14
C SER A 107 -11.05 1.39 14.82
N ARG A 108 -12.38 1.41 14.95
CA ARG A 108 -13.22 0.25 14.60
C ARG A 108 -13.06 -0.12 13.13
N GLU A 109 -12.95 0.88 12.27
CA GLU A 109 -12.78 0.74 10.83
C GLU A 109 -11.46 0.06 10.47
N ALA A 110 -10.36 0.39 11.17
CA ALA A 110 -9.08 -0.28 10.98
C ALA A 110 -9.12 -1.72 11.47
N ILE A 111 -9.71 -1.99 12.63
CA ILE A 111 -9.87 -3.36 13.14
C ILE A 111 -10.65 -4.23 12.15
N GLU A 112 -11.74 -3.71 11.58
CA GLU A 112 -12.50 -4.41 10.54
C GLU A 112 -11.67 -4.64 9.27
N LEU A 113 -10.89 -3.66 8.84
CA LEU A 113 -10.00 -3.79 7.68
C LEU A 113 -8.89 -4.83 7.91
N VAL A 114 -8.23 -4.81 9.08
CA VAL A 114 -7.15 -5.74 9.43
C VAL A 114 -7.64 -7.17 9.49
N LYS A 115 -8.85 -7.42 10.01
CA LYS A 115 -9.46 -8.76 9.97
C LYS A 115 -9.61 -9.30 8.54
N GLU A 116 -9.99 -8.44 7.60
CA GLU A 116 -10.08 -8.83 6.18
C GLU A 116 -8.70 -9.01 5.53
N VAL A 117 -7.71 -8.18 5.90
CA VAL A 117 -6.32 -8.36 5.47
C VAL A 117 -5.78 -9.71 5.94
N ILE A 118 -5.91 -10.04 7.23
CA ILE A 118 -5.50 -11.33 7.80
C ILE A 118 -6.17 -12.48 7.06
N SER A 119 -7.49 -12.41 6.87
CA SER A 119 -8.23 -13.46 6.16
C SER A 119 -7.74 -13.68 4.72
N LEU A 120 -7.29 -12.63 4.03
CA LEU A 120 -6.70 -12.76 2.69
C LEU A 120 -5.30 -13.36 2.74
N LEU A 121 -4.48 -12.99 3.74
CA LEU A 121 -3.14 -13.55 3.92
C LEU A 121 -3.17 -15.05 4.29
N GLU A 122 -4.14 -15.47 5.11
CA GLU A 122 -4.36 -16.88 5.48
C GLU A 122 -4.77 -17.77 4.28
N GLN A 123 -5.29 -17.17 3.21
CA GLN A 123 -5.70 -17.89 1.99
C GLN A 123 -4.55 -18.07 0.99
N ILE A 124 -3.37 -17.48 1.24
CA ILE A 124 -2.22 -17.62 0.33
C ILE A 124 -1.71 -19.07 0.39
N PRO A 125 -1.49 -19.73 -0.76
CA PRO A 125 -0.93 -21.07 -0.78
C PRO A 125 0.48 -21.12 -0.17
N ASP A 126 0.69 -22.09 0.72
CA ASP A 126 1.99 -22.35 1.34
C ASP A 126 2.90 -23.13 0.35
N GLY A 127 3.93 -22.45 -0.13
CA GLY A 127 5.01 -23.00 -0.96
C GLY A 127 6.29 -23.23 -0.16
N CYS A 128 6.18 -23.54 1.14
CA CYS A 128 7.29 -23.70 2.09
C CYS A 128 8.03 -22.39 2.37
N ALA A 129 7.31 -21.29 2.52
CA ALA A 129 7.90 -20.02 2.97
C ALA A 129 8.35 -20.12 4.44
N GLU A 130 9.40 -19.40 4.81
CA GLU A 130 10.00 -19.51 6.14
C GLU A 130 9.27 -18.67 7.19
N THR A 131 8.81 -17.47 6.81
CA THR A 131 8.31 -16.43 7.73
C THR A 131 7.02 -15.75 7.27
N PHE A 132 6.93 -15.28 6.01
CA PHE A 132 5.73 -14.68 5.45
C PHE A 132 4.82 -15.77 4.83
N PRO A 133 3.49 -15.72 5.02
CA PRO A 133 2.71 -14.65 5.65
C PRO A 133 2.54 -14.78 7.18
N PHE A 134 3.05 -15.85 7.80
CA PHE A 134 2.75 -16.21 9.20
C PHE A 134 3.15 -15.15 10.22
N ALA A 135 4.39 -14.66 10.18
CA ALA A 135 4.89 -13.65 11.10
C ALA A 135 4.14 -12.31 10.97
N MET A 136 3.74 -11.96 9.74
CA MET A 136 2.94 -10.77 9.46
C MET A 136 1.54 -10.88 10.08
N ILE A 137 0.90 -12.03 9.92
CA ILE A 137 -0.42 -12.31 10.52
C ILE A 137 -0.33 -12.20 12.04
N ASP A 138 0.67 -12.83 12.66
CA ASP A 138 0.87 -12.76 14.11
C ASP A 138 1.06 -11.32 14.60
N SER A 139 1.85 -10.52 13.88
CA SER A 139 2.05 -9.10 14.18
C SER A 139 0.72 -8.33 14.14
N LEU A 140 -0.05 -8.46 13.07
CA LEU A 140 -1.35 -7.78 12.90
C LEU A 140 -2.36 -8.19 13.97
N ILE A 141 -2.39 -9.48 14.35
CA ILE A 141 -3.25 -9.97 15.43
C ILE A 141 -2.85 -9.35 16.77
N ASN A 142 -1.54 -9.32 17.06
CA ASN A 142 -1.04 -8.81 18.33
C ASN A 142 -1.24 -7.29 18.46
N GLU A 143 -1.17 -6.54 17.36
CA GLU A 143 -1.33 -5.09 17.34
C GLU A 143 -2.81 -4.66 17.29
N TYR A 144 -3.63 -5.23 16.41
CA TYR A 144 -4.99 -4.70 16.18
C TYR A 144 -6.10 -5.47 16.89
N ILE A 145 -5.88 -6.73 17.26
CA ILE A 145 -6.96 -7.64 17.69
C ILE A 145 -6.89 -7.99 19.18
N LYS A 146 -5.68 -8.17 19.72
CA LYS A 146 -5.46 -8.55 21.14
C LYS A 146 -5.32 -7.36 22.10
N VAL A 147 -5.38 -6.13 21.59
CA VAL A 147 -5.14 -4.89 22.35
C VAL A 147 -6.41 -4.34 22.98
#